data_AF-A0A3N5NAE5-F1
#
_entry.id   AF-A0A3N5NAE5-F1
#
_cell.length_a   1.000
_cell.length_b   1.000
_cell.length_c   1.000
_cell.angle_alpha   90.00
_cell.angle_beta   90.00
_cell.angle_gamma   90.00
#
_symmetry.space_group_name_H-M   'P 1'
#
loop_
_entity.id
_entity.type
_entity.pdbx_description
1 polymer ?
#
loop_
_entity_poly.entity_id
_entity_poly.type
_entity_poly.pdbx_seq_one_letter_code
_entity_poly.pdbx_strand_id
1 'polypeptide(L)'
;MKKFTFLAISILAIAVISNAQSLNNPKDTEGYYIVKWDCSQGAFAASNDIEADETFTFAVDVTGTPFDNWLKETPTAAGATRALAINKWTNYGDVSGGTNRLKQIDENIFAATWNIIQMASTMNVESATGVDSVVYIYGQVFGFEFTDDNPGAGWWLWPAEIPAATQIDPGVGNSAIFRTLAYTGTKTSTEIYSDDYEGGLFLSNNTPEKGYTIPCALSTSIPEIFQPDAEIIGHEYYTIMGVRLQIEP
;
A
#
# COMPACT_ATOMS: atom_id res chain seq x y z
N MET A 1 47.75 37.83 -23.64
CA MET A 1 46.61 38.34 -22.86
C MET A 1 45.56 37.23 -22.77
N LYS A 2 45.25 36.81 -21.53
CA LYS A 2 44.01 36.15 -21.05
C LYS A 2 43.56 34.88 -21.82
N LYS A 3 43.89 33.62 -21.46
CA LYS A 3 43.57 32.88 -20.21
C LYS A 3 42.27 33.40 -19.58
N PHE A 4 41.11 32.75 -19.79
CA PHE A 4 39.89 32.76 -18.93
C PHE A 4 38.60 32.37 -19.69
N THR A 5 38.54 31.21 -20.37
CA THR A 5 37.27 30.77 -21.04
C THR A 5 36.94 29.30 -20.84
N PHE A 6 37.40 28.67 -19.75
CA PHE A 6 37.09 27.27 -19.43
C PHE A 6 36.73 27.08 -17.95
N LEU A 7 35.99 28.00 -17.37
CA LEU A 7 35.53 27.90 -15.97
C LEU A 7 34.14 28.52 -15.78
N ALA A 8 33.14 28.03 -16.52
CA ALA A 8 31.74 28.43 -16.29
C ALA A 8 30.69 27.42 -16.80
N ILE A 9 31.01 26.13 -16.90
CA ILE A 9 30.02 25.07 -17.21
C ILE A 9 30.22 23.89 -16.26
N SER A 10 30.31 24.18 -14.98
CA SER A 10 30.24 23.17 -13.93
C SER A 10 29.55 23.84 -12.76
N ILE A 11 28.52 23.21 -12.20
CA ILE A 11 27.61 23.74 -11.18
C ILE A 11 26.44 24.56 -11.75
N LEU A 12 25.69 23.95 -12.68
CA LEU A 12 24.22 24.05 -12.60
C LEU A 12 23.65 22.63 -12.59
N ALA A 13 24.23 21.77 -11.74
CA ALA A 13 23.45 20.68 -11.16
C ALA A 13 22.46 21.37 -10.21
N ILE A 14 21.37 21.89 -10.77
CA ILE A 14 20.15 22.08 -9.99
C ILE A 14 19.86 20.68 -9.49
N ALA A 15 20.21 20.42 -8.23
CA ALA A 15 19.55 19.39 -7.47
C ALA A 15 18.07 19.76 -7.57
N VAL A 16 17.37 19.12 -8.50
CA VAL A 16 15.93 19.02 -8.42
C VAL A 16 15.74 18.26 -7.13
N ILE A 17 15.57 18.99 -6.03
CA ILE A 17 15.03 18.44 -4.81
C ILE A 17 13.63 18.02 -5.26
N SER A 18 13.49 16.75 -5.64
CA SER A 18 12.18 16.14 -5.68
C SER A 18 11.68 16.22 -4.25
N ASN A 19 10.87 17.23 -3.95
CA ASN A 19 10.05 17.20 -2.76
C ASN A 19 9.22 15.94 -2.94
N ALA A 20 9.52 14.89 -2.18
CA ALA A 20 8.73 13.68 -2.14
C ALA A 20 8.00 13.69 -0.79
N GLN A 21 6.77 13.20 -0.75
CA GLN A 21 6.01 13.14 0.50
C GLN A 21 6.64 12.06 1.37
N SER A 22 7.12 12.40 2.57
CA SER A 22 7.50 11.40 3.55
C SER A 22 6.28 10.99 4.37
N LEU A 23 6.22 9.71 4.72
CA LEU A 23 5.32 9.18 5.73
C LEU A 23 6.16 8.74 6.94
N ASN A 24 5.54 8.66 8.11
CA ASN A 24 6.20 8.18 9.32
C ASN A 24 6.07 6.66 9.51
N ASN A 25 5.49 5.96 8.53
CA ASN A 25 5.48 4.50 8.49
C ASN A 25 6.90 3.93 8.70
N PRO A 26 7.06 2.81 9.43
CA PRO A 26 8.31 2.07 9.48
C PRO A 26 8.77 1.67 8.09
N LYS A 27 10.09 1.47 7.90
CA LYS A 27 10.65 0.94 6.65
C LYS A 27 11.33 -0.41 6.88
N ASP A 28 11.26 -1.29 5.89
CA ASP A 28 12.03 -2.54 5.89
C ASP A 28 13.52 -2.29 5.59
N THR A 29 14.31 -3.37 5.61
CA THR A 29 15.76 -3.30 5.35
C THR A 29 16.11 -2.89 3.92
N GLU A 30 15.17 -2.99 2.98
CA GLU A 30 15.37 -2.59 1.59
C GLU A 30 14.95 -1.14 1.36
N GLY A 31 14.18 -0.54 2.27
CA GLY A 31 13.74 0.85 2.25
C GLY A 31 12.26 1.04 1.92
N TYR A 32 11.50 -0.02 1.70
CA TYR A 32 10.05 0.06 1.47
C TYR A 32 9.31 0.36 2.77
N TYR A 33 8.21 1.10 2.70
CA TYR A 33 7.36 1.29 3.87
C TYR A 33 6.66 -0.02 4.25
N ILE A 34 6.58 -0.26 5.55
CA ILE A 34 5.64 -1.22 6.12
C ILE A 34 4.28 -0.55 6.20
N VAL A 35 3.35 -1.06 5.41
CA VAL A 35 1.99 -0.50 5.26
C VAL A 35 0.93 -1.42 5.86
N LYS A 36 1.27 -2.69 6.10
CA LYS A 36 0.36 -3.64 6.75
C LYS A 36 0.17 -3.26 8.21
N TRP A 37 -1.08 -3.02 8.60
CA TRP A 37 -1.49 -2.82 9.98
C TRP A 37 -1.97 -4.13 10.60
N ASP A 38 -1.46 -4.45 11.78
CA ASP A 38 -1.97 -5.55 12.61
C ASP A 38 -3.08 -5.01 13.51
N CYS A 39 -4.32 -5.27 13.11
CA CYS A 39 -5.52 -4.87 13.83
C CYS A 39 -5.63 -5.49 15.23
N SER A 40 -5.01 -6.64 15.47
CA SER A 40 -5.04 -7.31 16.78
C SER A 40 -4.06 -6.67 17.78
N GLN A 41 -2.97 -6.09 17.26
CA GLN A 41 -1.94 -5.44 18.06
C GLN A 41 -2.09 -3.92 18.12
N GLY A 42 -2.86 -3.32 17.22
CA GLY A 42 -2.97 -1.87 17.11
C GLY A 42 -1.63 -1.25 16.72
N ALA A 43 -0.88 -1.88 15.80
CA ALA A 43 0.43 -1.43 15.36
C ALA A 43 0.71 -1.83 13.91
N PHE A 44 1.72 -1.23 13.28
CA PHE A 44 2.27 -1.76 12.04
C PHE A 44 2.85 -3.16 12.26
N ALA A 45 2.61 -4.05 11.30
CA ALA A 45 3.19 -5.39 11.31
C ALA A 45 4.73 -5.33 11.23
N ALA A 46 5.39 -6.47 11.46
CA ALA A 46 6.84 -6.54 11.32
C ALA A 46 7.32 -6.44 9.85
N SER A 47 6.46 -6.82 8.89
CA SER A 47 6.76 -6.82 7.45
C SER A 47 5.49 -6.81 6.60
N ASN A 48 5.60 -6.45 5.32
CA ASN A 48 4.54 -6.64 4.33
C ASN A 48 4.58 -8.07 3.77
N ASP A 49 4.15 -9.05 4.57
CA ASP A 49 4.15 -10.47 4.23
C ASP A 49 2.87 -10.92 3.50
N ILE A 50 2.43 -10.12 2.52
CA ILE A 50 1.16 -10.30 1.81
C ILE A 50 1.37 -10.71 0.36
N GLU A 51 0.51 -11.58 -0.18
CA GLU A 51 0.42 -11.77 -1.63
C GLU A 51 -0.57 -10.77 -2.25
N ALA A 52 -0.52 -10.61 -3.58
CA ALA A 52 -1.37 -9.64 -4.28
C ALA A 52 -2.87 -9.92 -4.14
N ASP A 53 -3.26 -11.18 -3.99
CA ASP A 53 -4.65 -11.63 -3.82
C ASP A 53 -5.04 -11.86 -2.34
N GLU A 54 -4.23 -11.37 -1.41
CA GLU A 54 -4.53 -11.41 0.02
C GLU A 54 -5.22 -10.11 0.45
N THR A 55 -6.23 -10.24 1.31
CA THR A 55 -6.86 -9.09 1.95
C THR A 55 -6.06 -8.66 3.19
N PHE A 56 -5.71 -7.38 3.27
CA PHE A 56 -4.95 -6.81 4.40
C PHE A 56 -5.40 -5.39 4.73
N THR A 57 -5.10 -4.91 5.94
CA THR A 57 -5.31 -3.50 6.29
C THR A 57 -4.09 -2.69 5.89
N PHE A 58 -4.25 -1.82 4.89
CA PHE A 58 -3.27 -0.79 4.52
C PHE A 58 -3.42 0.42 5.45
N ALA A 59 -2.32 0.93 5.98
CA ALA A 59 -2.29 2.10 6.83
C ALA A 59 -1.15 3.07 6.49
N VAL A 60 -1.39 4.36 6.74
CA VAL A 60 -0.40 5.43 6.68
C VAL A 60 -0.31 6.14 8.03
N ASP A 61 0.92 6.42 8.45
CA ASP A 61 1.23 7.26 9.60
C ASP A 61 1.71 8.63 9.11
N VAL A 62 0.97 9.66 9.49
CA VAL A 62 1.28 11.04 9.12
C VAL A 62 1.91 11.85 10.24
N THR A 63 2.29 11.22 11.36
CA THR A 63 2.92 11.89 12.50
C THR A 63 4.15 12.69 12.06
N GLY A 64 4.20 13.97 12.42
CA GLY A 64 5.32 14.84 12.09
C GLY A 64 5.46 15.22 10.60
N THR A 65 4.51 14.80 9.75
CA THR A 65 4.41 15.25 8.36
C THR A 65 3.55 16.53 8.28
N PRO A 66 3.57 17.27 7.17
CA PRO A 66 2.67 18.42 6.99
C PRO A 66 1.16 18.07 7.10
N PHE A 67 0.79 16.80 6.88
CA PHE A 67 -0.60 16.37 7.04
C PHE A 67 -1.07 16.36 8.50
N ASP A 68 -0.18 16.15 9.47
CA ASP A 68 -0.50 16.08 10.91
C ASP A 68 -1.27 17.33 11.38
N ASN A 69 -0.72 18.51 11.07
CA ASN A 69 -1.35 19.78 11.41
C ASN A 69 -2.53 20.10 10.48
N TRP A 70 -2.39 19.84 9.17
CA TRP A 70 -3.43 20.15 8.19
C TRP A 70 -4.75 19.43 8.49
N LEU A 71 -4.71 18.20 8.98
CA LEU A 71 -5.90 17.44 9.36
C LEU A 71 -6.67 18.06 10.54
N LYS A 72 -5.99 18.83 11.39
CA LYS A 72 -6.54 19.46 12.61
C LYS A 72 -7.10 20.87 12.35
N GLU A 73 -6.78 21.46 11.20
CA GLU A 73 -7.28 22.77 10.81
C GLU A 73 -8.76 22.74 10.41
N THR A 74 -9.39 23.92 10.46
CA THR A 74 -10.76 24.10 10.00
C THR A 74 -10.89 23.74 8.51
N PRO A 75 -11.82 22.84 8.16
CA PRO A 75 -12.08 22.46 6.77
C PRO A 75 -12.56 23.64 5.92
N THR A 76 -12.28 23.59 4.63
CA THR A 76 -12.68 24.64 3.67
C THR A 76 -14.18 24.59 3.37
N ALA A 77 -14.75 23.39 3.27
CA ALA A 77 -16.19 23.20 3.16
C ALA A 77 -16.86 23.30 4.54
N ALA A 78 -17.92 24.11 4.63
CA ALA A 78 -18.65 24.30 5.88
C ALA A 78 -19.27 22.99 6.37
N GLY A 79 -19.01 22.64 7.63
CA GLY A 79 -19.49 21.39 8.23
C GLY A 79 -18.77 20.12 7.79
N ALA A 80 -17.71 20.24 6.97
CA ALA A 80 -16.92 19.09 6.58
C ALA A 80 -15.96 18.63 7.68
N THR A 81 -15.44 17.42 7.50
CA THR A 81 -14.31 16.83 8.23
C THR A 81 -13.19 16.52 7.23
N ARG A 82 -11.93 16.70 7.62
CA ARG A 82 -10.76 16.33 6.81
C ARG A 82 -10.34 14.89 7.08
N ALA A 83 -9.93 14.20 6.02
CA ALA A 83 -9.31 12.89 6.10
C ALA A 83 -8.31 12.70 4.94
N LEU A 84 -7.69 11.52 4.86
CA LEU A 84 -6.69 11.20 3.86
C LEU A 84 -7.22 10.25 2.79
N ALA A 85 -6.72 10.44 1.59
CA ALA A 85 -6.87 9.51 0.50
C ALA A 85 -5.51 9.26 -0.16
N ILE A 86 -5.40 8.14 -0.85
CA ILE A 86 -4.21 7.72 -1.58
C ILE A 86 -4.58 7.38 -3.01
N ASN A 87 -4.00 8.10 -3.96
CA ASN A 87 -4.02 7.70 -5.36
C ASN A 87 -2.92 6.66 -5.54
N LYS A 88 -3.23 5.54 -6.16
CA LYS A 88 -2.34 4.37 -6.22
C LYS A 88 -2.43 3.65 -7.55
N TRP A 89 -1.30 3.13 -8.00
CA TRP A 89 -1.16 2.32 -9.21
C TRP A 89 -0.08 1.26 -9.01
N THR A 90 0.00 0.31 -9.93
CA THR A 90 0.92 -0.82 -9.85
C THR A 90 1.87 -0.87 -11.03
N ASN A 91 2.90 -1.72 -10.95
CA ASN A 91 3.75 -2.04 -12.09
C ASN A 91 3.03 -2.85 -13.19
N TYR A 92 1.80 -3.30 -12.94
CA TYR A 92 0.97 -4.04 -13.88
C TYR A 92 -0.26 -3.25 -14.37
N GLY A 93 -0.41 -1.98 -13.99
CA GLY A 93 -1.53 -1.11 -14.37
C GLY A 93 -2.26 -0.52 -13.16
N ASP A 94 -3.42 0.10 -13.40
CA ASP A 94 -4.15 0.85 -12.37
C ASP A 94 -5.17 -0.01 -11.62
N VAL A 95 -5.38 0.35 -10.35
CA VAL A 95 -6.49 -0.11 -9.52
C VAL A 95 -7.60 0.95 -9.50
N SER A 96 -8.80 0.58 -9.04
CA SER A 96 -9.97 1.46 -9.02
C SER A 96 -9.70 2.74 -8.23
N GLY A 97 -9.85 3.90 -8.86
CA GLY A 97 -9.76 5.21 -8.19
C GLY A 97 -10.86 5.44 -7.14
N GLY A 98 -11.95 4.65 -7.16
CA GLY A 98 -13.00 4.70 -6.14
C GLY A 98 -12.52 4.23 -4.75
N THR A 99 -11.40 3.51 -4.70
CA THR A 99 -10.84 2.86 -3.50
C THR A 99 -9.77 3.70 -2.79
N ASN A 100 -9.74 5.00 -3.04
CA ASN A 100 -8.65 5.86 -2.60
C ASN A 100 -8.76 6.35 -1.15
N ARG A 101 -9.94 6.30 -0.51
CA ARG A 101 -10.15 6.96 0.78
C ARG A 101 -9.56 6.13 1.93
N LEU A 102 -9.23 6.80 3.02
CA LEU A 102 -8.74 6.19 4.25
C LEU A 102 -9.53 6.74 5.43
N LYS A 103 -9.85 5.89 6.42
CA LYS A 103 -10.44 6.32 7.70
C LYS A 103 -9.39 6.40 8.78
N GLN A 104 -9.52 7.38 9.65
CA GLN A 104 -8.72 7.47 10.86
C GLN A 104 -9.02 6.26 11.76
N ILE A 105 -7.99 5.56 12.23
CA ILE A 105 -8.09 4.43 13.16
C ILE A 105 -7.33 4.68 14.48
N ASP A 106 -6.41 5.64 14.47
CA ASP A 106 -5.70 6.16 15.63
C ASP A 106 -5.33 7.63 15.33
N GLU A 107 -4.81 8.38 16.30
CA GLU A 107 -4.62 9.84 16.23
C GLU A 107 -4.04 10.31 14.88
N ASN A 108 -2.94 9.70 14.44
CA ASN A 108 -2.27 10.05 13.18
C ASN A 108 -2.24 8.89 12.17
N ILE A 109 -3.05 7.85 12.39
CA ILE A 109 -3.07 6.65 11.56
C ILE A 109 -4.36 6.59 10.75
N PHE A 110 -4.22 6.51 9.42
CA PHE A 110 -5.34 6.42 8.49
C PHE A 110 -5.22 5.15 7.66
N ALA A 111 -6.31 4.41 7.52
CA ALA A 111 -6.28 3.07 6.95
C ALA A 111 -7.49 2.75 6.06
N ALA A 112 -7.38 1.63 5.35
CA ALA A 112 -8.47 0.91 4.70
C ALA A 112 -8.07 -0.56 4.52
N THR A 113 -9.04 -1.46 4.42
CA THR A 113 -8.80 -2.87 4.09
C THR A 113 -8.81 -3.04 2.57
N TRP A 114 -7.76 -3.62 2.02
CA TRP A 114 -7.52 -3.76 0.59
C TRP A 114 -7.32 -5.23 0.19
N ASN A 115 -7.74 -5.57 -1.02
CA ASN A 115 -7.22 -6.68 -1.81
C ASN A 115 -6.82 -6.11 -3.19
N ILE A 116 -5.54 -6.23 -3.55
CA ILE A 116 -4.98 -5.52 -4.72
C ILE A 116 -5.58 -6.05 -6.02
N ILE A 117 -5.70 -7.37 -6.16
CA ILE A 117 -6.28 -8.01 -7.35
C ILE A 117 -7.76 -7.64 -7.50
N GLN A 118 -8.52 -7.66 -6.41
CA GLN A 118 -9.95 -7.35 -6.44
C GLN A 118 -10.24 -5.87 -6.76
N MET A 119 -9.31 -4.96 -6.43
CA MET A 119 -9.38 -3.56 -6.82
C MET A 119 -8.94 -3.29 -8.28
N ALA A 120 -8.51 -4.30 -9.04
CA ALA A 120 -7.99 -4.10 -10.39
C ALA A 120 -8.98 -3.34 -11.30
N SER A 121 -8.48 -2.32 -12.00
CA SER A 121 -9.24 -1.60 -13.03
C SER A 121 -8.65 -1.83 -14.42
N THR A 122 -7.42 -1.38 -14.65
CA THR A 122 -6.66 -1.62 -15.89
C THR A 122 -5.47 -2.54 -15.65
N MET A 123 -5.27 -2.99 -14.42
CA MET A 123 -4.22 -3.90 -14.00
C MET A 123 -4.30 -5.25 -14.72
N ASN A 124 -3.16 -5.72 -15.23
CA ASN A 124 -3.01 -7.07 -15.78
C ASN A 124 -2.94 -8.10 -14.63
N VAL A 125 -4.11 -8.61 -14.24
CA VAL A 125 -4.26 -9.59 -13.16
C VAL A 125 -3.46 -10.87 -13.43
N GLU A 126 -3.52 -11.41 -14.65
CA GLU A 126 -2.79 -12.64 -15.01
C GLU A 126 -1.29 -12.52 -14.75
N SER A 127 -0.69 -11.37 -15.10
CA SER A 127 0.73 -11.13 -14.85
C SER A 127 1.05 -10.85 -13.37
N ALA A 128 0.11 -10.27 -12.63
CA ALA A 128 0.25 -9.98 -11.20
C ALA A 128 -0.01 -11.20 -10.29
N THR A 129 -0.63 -12.24 -10.83
CA THR A 129 -0.83 -13.54 -10.17
C THR A 129 -0.04 -14.65 -10.87
N GLY A 130 0.99 -14.28 -11.65
CA GLY A 130 1.94 -15.25 -12.20
C GLY A 130 2.87 -15.77 -11.11
N VAL A 131 3.32 -17.03 -11.20
CA VAL A 131 4.28 -17.58 -10.24
C VAL A 131 5.50 -16.68 -10.12
N ASP A 132 5.92 -16.41 -8.89
CA ASP A 132 7.03 -15.52 -8.51
C ASP A 132 6.84 -14.03 -8.88
N SER A 133 5.65 -13.64 -9.35
CA SER A 133 5.37 -12.22 -9.64
C SER A 133 5.34 -11.39 -8.36
N VAL A 134 5.87 -10.17 -8.46
CA VAL A 134 5.90 -9.20 -7.35
C VAL A 134 5.16 -7.95 -7.81
N VAL A 135 4.13 -7.57 -7.06
CA VAL A 135 3.39 -6.33 -7.32
C VAL A 135 4.02 -5.21 -6.51
N TYR A 136 4.46 -4.18 -7.23
CA TYR A 136 4.95 -2.93 -6.67
C TYR A 136 3.82 -1.91 -6.69
N ILE A 137 3.56 -1.30 -5.54
CA ILE A 137 2.55 -0.24 -5.42
C ILE A 137 3.26 1.09 -5.36
N TYR A 138 2.73 2.06 -6.11
CA TYR A 138 3.16 3.44 -6.16
C TYR A 138 2.00 4.31 -5.68
N GLY A 139 2.27 5.50 -5.16
CA GLY A 139 1.17 6.36 -4.76
C GLY A 139 1.50 7.79 -4.37
N GLN A 140 0.43 8.54 -4.17
CA GLN A 140 0.39 9.92 -3.72
C GLN A 140 -0.65 10.01 -2.61
N VAL A 141 -0.27 10.48 -1.42
CA VAL A 141 -1.25 10.83 -0.38
C VAL A 141 -1.74 12.26 -0.63
N PHE A 142 -3.03 12.45 -0.42
CA PHE A 142 -3.68 13.75 -0.49
C PHE A 142 -4.83 13.81 0.53
N GLY A 143 -5.17 15.02 0.94
CA GLY A 143 -6.30 15.30 1.79
C GLY A 143 -7.60 15.36 0.99
N PHE A 144 -8.70 15.00 1.66
CA PHE A 144 -10.04 15.23 1.16
C PHE A 144 -10.94 15.70 2.31
N GLU A 145 -12.07 16.29 1.95
CA GLU A 145 -13.09 16.76 2.89
C GLU A 145 -14.41 16.03 2.61
N PHE A 146 -15.10 15.63 3.68
CA PHE A 146 -16.40 14.97 3.60
C PHE A 146 -17.39 15.55 4.61
N THR A 147 -18.67 15.49 4.27
CA THR A 147 -19.80 15.75 5.17
C THR A 147 -20.69 14.50 5.22
N ASP A 148 -21.70 14.49 6.09
CA ASP A 148 -22.67 13.40 6.19
C ASP A 148 -23.37 13.11 4.85
N ASP A 149 -23.64 14.16 4.07
CA ASP A 149 -24.38 14.08 2.80
C ASP A 149 -23.47 14.18 1.56
N ASN A 150 -22.19 14.52 1.71
CA ASN A 150 -21.25 14.67 0.61
C ASN A 150 -19.89 14.03 0.94
N PRO A 151 -19.64 12.78 0.48
CA PRO A 151 -18.41 12.03 0.74
C PRO A 151 -17.15 12.56 0.03
N GLY A 152 -17.26 13.78 -0.50
CA GLY A 152 -16.31 14.40 -1.40
C GLY A 152 -16.50 15.92 -1.48
N ALA A 153 -16.86 16.56 -0.37
CA ALA A 153 -17.02 18.00 -0.26
C ALA A 153 -15.76 18.78 -0.71
N GLY A 154 -14.59 18.16 -0.62
CA GLY A 154 -13.35 18.63 -1.24
C GLY A 154 -12.44 17.46 -1.60
N TRP A 155 -11.68 17.60 -2.70
CA TRP A 155 -10.76 16.58 -3.22
C TRP A 155 -9.44 17.20 -3.62
N TRP A 156 -8.40 16.36 -3.68
CA TRP A 156 -7.09 16.76 -4.16
C TRP A 156 -6.56 17.95 -3.37
N LEU A 157 -6.63 17.86 -2.05
CA LEU A 157 -6.16 18.89 -1.13
C LEU A 157 -4.77 18.52 -0.63
N TRP A 158 -3.87 19.48 -0.55
CA TRP A 158 -2.53 19.27 0.02
C TRP A 158 -2.22 20.38 1.03
N PRO A 159 -1.49 20.05 2.11
CA PRO A 159 -0.81 21.06 2.92
C PRO A 159 0.05 21.95 2.04
N ALA A 160 0.20 23.23 2.39
CA ALA A 160 0.92 24.21 1.57
C ALA A 160 2.40 23.83 1.35
N GLU A 161 2.96 23.06 2.28
CA GLU A 161 4.32 22.54 2.27
C GLU A 161 4.52 21.37 1.29
N ILE A 162 3.43 20.74 0.82
CA ILE A 162 3.46 19.62 -0.11
C ILE A 162 2.98 20.10 -1.48
N PRO A 163 3.86 20.14 -2.52
CA PRO A 163 3.42 20.45 -3.87
C PRO A 163 2.33 19.46 -4.34
N ALA A 164 1.36 19.96 -5.09
CA ALA A 164 0.29 19.11 -5.61
C ALA A 164 0.84 17.95 -6.46
N ALA A 165 0.19 16.79 -6.37
CA ALA A 165 0.59 15.56 -7.07
C ALA A 165 2.01 15.05 -6.76
N THR A 166 2.58 15.46 -5.63
CA THR A 166 3.86 14.92 -5.17
C THR A 166 3.73 13.43 -4.83
N GLN A 167 4.62 12.60 -5.37
CA GLN A 167 4.68 11.17 -5.03
C GLN A 167 5.23 10.96 -3.62
N ILE A 168 4.78 9.90 -2.97
CA ILE A 168 5.36 9.45 -1.72
C ILE A 168 6.80 9.01 -1.98
N ASP A 169 7.72 9.44 -1.12
CA ASP A 169 9.12 9.03 -1.18
C ASP A 169 9.18 7.51 -1.02
N PRO A 170 9.54 6.75 -2.06
CA PRO A 170 9.59 5.29 -1.98
C PRO A 170 10.58 4.76 -0.94
N GLY A 171 11.55 5.58 -0.49
CA GLY A 171 12.72 5.11 0.25
C GLY A 171 13.70 4.27 -0.57
N VAL A 172 13.37 3.98 -1.83
CA VAL A 172 14.12 3.13 -2.76
C VAL A 172 14.14 3.70 -4.18
N GLY A 173 15.16 3.37 -4.97
CA GLY A 173 15.37 3.96 -6.31
C GLY A 173 14.36 3.57 -7.40
N ASN A 174 13.34 2.75 -7.10
CA ASN A 174 12.33 2.31 -8.07
C ASN A 174 10.97 3.01 -7.93
N SER A 175 10.83 4.02 -7.07
CA SER A 175 9.60 4.81 -6.89
C SER A 175 8.40 4.09 -6.27
N ALA A 176 8.51 2.81 -5.91
CA ALA A 176 7.43 2.07 -5.25
C ALA A 176 7.42 2.31 -3.73
N ILE A 177 6.24 2.48 -3.16
CA ILE A 177 6.03 2.72 -1.72
C ILE A 177 6.14 1.44 -0.90
N PHE A 178 5.65 0.32 -1.46
CA PHE A 178 5.79 -1.02 -0.92
C PHE A 178 5.66 -2.06 -2.04
N ARG A 179 5.92 -3.32 -1.70
CA ARG A 179 5.72 -4.46 -2.58
C ARG A 179 5.08 -5.63 -1.85
N THR A 180 4.45 -6.53 -2.60
CA THR A 180 3.97 -7.82 -2.10
C THR A 180 5.11 -8.82 -1.97
N LEU A 181 4.85 -9.96 -1.34
CA LEU A 181 5.62 -11.18 -1.55
C LEU A 181 5.50 -11.65 -3.00
N ALA A 182 6.46 -12.50 -3.39
CA ALA A 182 6.39 -13.24 -4.63
C ALA A 182 5.15 -14.14 -4.61
N TYR A 183 4.36 -14.09 -5.68
CA TYR A 183 3.08 -14.78 -5.73
C TYR A 183 3.25 -16.29 -5.81
N THR A 184 2.64 -17.01 -4.88
CA THR A 184 2.56 -18.48 -4.89
C THR A 184 1.13 -18.99 -5.07
N GLY A 185 0.12 -18.12 -4.88
CA GLY A 185 -1.29 -18.50 -4.92
C GLY A 185 -1.76 -19.21 -3.65
N THR A 186 -0.94 -19.23 -2.59
CA THR A 186 -1.30 -19.85 -1.31
C THR A 186 -1.97 -18.90 -0.35
N LYS A 187 -1.91 -17.59 -0.60
CA LYS A 187 -2.56 -16.55 0.21
C LYS A 187 -3.59 -15.81 -0.63
N THR A 188 -4.79 -16.38 -0.74
CA THR A 188 -5.94 -15.76 -1.40
C THR A 188 -7.03 -15.45 -0.38
N SER A 189 -7.87 -14.46 -0.67
CA SER A 189 -8.94 -14.05 0.22
C SER A 189 -10.30 -14.03 -0.49
N THR A 190 -11.36 -14.17 0.30
CA THR A 190 -12.72 -14.01 -0.21
C THR A 190 -12.94 -12.60 -0.74
N GLU A 191 -13.92 -12.45 -1.62
CA GLU A 191 -14.31 -11.13 -2.09
C GLU A 191 -14.77 -10.24 -0.95
N ILE A 192 -14.38 -8.97 -1.01
CA ILE A 192 -14.83 -7.92 -0.11
C ILE A 192 -15.33 -6.71 -0.89
N TYR A 193 -16.31 -6.01 -0.34
CA TYR A 193 -16.94 -4.83 -0.92
C TYR A 193 -17.05 -3.70 0.11
N SER A 194 -17.11 -2.47 -0.38
CA SER A 194 -17.11 -1.27 0.47
C SER A 194 -18.34 -1.12 1.36
N ASP A 195 -19.43 -1.83 1.04
CA ASP A 195 -20.71 -1.83 1.74
C ASP A 195 -20.98 -3.09 2.58
N ASP A 196 -20.03 -4.03 2.63
CA ASP A 196 -20.17 -5.27 3.43
C ASP A 196 -20.30 -5.00 4.95
N TYR A 197 -19.95 -3.79 5.42
CA TYR A 197 -19.88 -3.44 6.84
C TYR A 197 -20.63 -2.15 7.16
N GLU A 198 -21.27 -2.13 8.34
CA GLU A 198 -21.97 -0.94 8.86
C GLU A 198 -21.01 0.24 9.01
N GLY A 199 -21.43 1.40 8.51
CA GLY A 199 -20.55 2.57 8.45
C GLY A 199 -19.40 2.41 7.47
N GLY A 200 -19.60 1.66 6.37
CA GLY A 200 -18.68 1.39 5.26
C GLY A 200 -17.77 2.55 4.82
N LEU A 201 -16.81 2.26 3.94
CA LEU A 201 -16.07 3.34 3.27
C LEU A 201 -16.97 4.01 2.24
N PHE A 202 -16.75 5.30 2.01
CA PHE A 202 -17.63 6.07 1.13
C PHE A 202 -17.75 5.44 -0.25
N LEU A 203 -18.98 5.31 -0.72
CA LEU A 203 -19.26 4.81 -2.06
C LEU A 203 -18.74 5.79 -3.10
N SER A 204 -18.09 5.25 -4.13
CA SER A 204 -17.81 5.97 -5.35
C SER A 204 -19.01 5.77 -6.29
N ASN A 205 -19.58 6.86 -6.80
CA ASN A 205 -20.73 6.82 -7.72
C ASN A 205 -21.96 6.02 -7.23
N ASN A 206 -22.17 5.91 -5.91
CA ASN A 206 -23.22 5.10 -5.28
C ASN A 206 -23.17 3.60 -5.62
N THR A 207 -22.02 3.10 -6.07
CA THR A 207 -21.79 1.68 -6.31
C THR A 207 -20.76 1.12 -5.32
N PRO A 208 -20.99 -0.07 -4.76
CA PRO A 208 -19.98 -0.75 -3.97
C PRO A 208 -18.69 -0.98 -4.76
N GLU A 209 -17.56 -0.64 -4.15
CA GLU A 209 -16.24 -0.88 -4.71
C GLU A 209 -15.72 -2.23 -4.22
N LYS A 210 -15.23 -3.06 -5.15
CA LYS A 210 -14.68 -4.39 -4.86
C LYS A 210 -13.23 -4.28 -4.38
N GLY A 211 -12.82 -5.18 -3.49
CA GLY A 211 -11.46 -5.27 -2.97
C GLY A 211 -11.11 -4.18 -1.95
N TYR A 212 -12.10 -3.46 -1.43
CA TYR A 212 -11.86 -2.27 -0.62
C TYR A 212 -12.98 -2.07 0.40
N THR A 213 -12.64 -1.96 1.68
CA THR A 213 -13.61 -1.78 2.75
C THR A 213 -12.99 -1.13 3.99
N ILE A 214 -13.79 -0.91 5.05
CA ILE A 214 -13.35 -0.26 6.29
C ILE A 214 -12.09 -0.92 6.87
N PRO A 215 -11.24 -0.17 7.60
CA PRO A 215 -10.09 -0.76 8.27
C PRO A 215 -10.50 -1.92 9.19
N CYS A 216 -9.67 -2.96 9.25
CA CYS A 216 -9.86 -4.07 10.18
C CYS A 216 -11.21 -4.83 10.02
N ALA A 217 -11.83 -4.74 8.84
CA ALA A 217 -13.10 -5.40 8.54
C ALA A 217 -13.02 -6.94 8.60
N LEU A 218 -11.84 -7.47 8.29
CA LEU A 218 -11.48 -8.85 8.54
C LEU A 218 -10.44 -8.84 9.65
N SER A 219 -10.71 -9.56 10.74
CA SER A 219 -9.68 -9.91 11.71
C SER A 219 -8.51 -10.48 10.92
N THR A 220 -7.35 -9.83 11.01
CA THR A 220 -6.06 -10.26 10.43
C THR A 220 -5.59 -11.62 10.98
N SER A 221 -6.45 -12.38 11.65
CA SER A 221 -6.28 -13.81 11.80
C SER A 221 -6.25 -14.41 10.41
N ILE A 222 -5.03 -14.64 9.92
CA ILE A 222 -4.68 -15.80 9.12
C ILE A 222 -5.65 -16.92 9.56
N PRO A 223 -6.63 -17.36 8.75
CA PRO A 223 -7.20 -18.67 9.01
C PRO A 223 -5.98 -19.58 9.07
N GLU A 224 -5.76 -20.24 10.21
CA GLU A 224 -4.61 -21.11 10.43
C GLU A 224 -4.21 -21.73 9.10
N ILE A 225 -2.95 -21.55 8.69
CA ILE A 225 -2.42 -22.33 7.58
C ILE A 225 -2.67 -23.77 8.00
N PHE A 226 -3.71 -24.39 7.47
CA PHE A 226 -3.72 -25.83 7.31
C PHE A 226 -2.45 -26.08 6.52
N GLN A 227 -1.44 -26.62 7.20
CA GLN A 227 -0.37 -27.30 6.49
C GLN A 227 -1.09 -28.16 5.45
N PRO A 228 -0.79 -27.99 4.15
CA PRO A 228 -1.23 -29.00 3.21
C PRO A 228 -0.68 -30.33 3.74
N ASP A 229 -1.50 -31.37 3.67
CA ASP A 229 -1.03 -32.75 3.69
C ASP A 229 -0.08 -32.93 2.50
N ALA A 230 1.12 -32.34 2.59
CA ALA A 230 1.97 -31.93 1.49
C ALA A 230 2.12 -33.05 0.46
N GLU A 231 2.04 -32.72 -0.83
CA GLU A 231 2.30 -33.75 -1.84
C GLU A 231 3.80 -34.04 -1.90
N ILE A 232 4.19 -35.12 -1.22
CA ILE A 232 5.52 -35.70 -1.26
C ILE A 232 5.77 -36.21 -2.68
N ILE A 233 6.58 -35.45 -3.42
CA ILE A 233 6.98 -35.80 -4.79
C ILE A 233 8.15 -36.82 -4.86
N GLY A 234 8.64 -37.31 -3.72
CA GLY A 234 9.57 -38.45 -3.64
C GLY A 234 10.39 -38.52 -2.34
N HIS A 235 10.90 -39.72 -2.03
CA HIS A 235 11.82 -39.97 -0.90
C HIS A 235 13.23 -40.29 -1.40
N GLU A 236 14.26 -39.76 -0.73
CA GLU A 236 15.66 -40.10 -0.98
C GLU A 236 16.22 -40.92 0.20
N TYR A 237 16.78 -42.10 -0.06
CA TYR A 237 17.32 -42.98 0.97
C TYR A 237 18.85 -42.96 0.96
N TYR A 238 19.45 -42.93 2.14
CA TYR A 238 20.91 -42.86 2.31
C TYR A 238 21.38 -43.96 3.28
N THR A 239 22.57 -44.51 3.06
CA THR A 239 23.21 -45.43 4.02
C THR A 239 23.72 -44.68 5.25
N ILE A 240 24.06 -45.41 6.31
CA ILE A 240 24.68 -44.84 7.52
C ILE A 240 26.03 -44.13 7.27
N MET A 241 26.60 -44.32 6.07
CA MET A 241 27.83 -43.65 5.62
C MET A 241 27.54 -42.48 4.65
N GLY A 242 26.28 -42.12 4.43
CA GLY A 242 25.85 -40.97 3.62
C GLY A 242 25.78 -41.21 2.11
N VAL A 243 25.73 -42.46 1.65
CA VAL A 243 25.63 -42.78 0.21
C VAL A 243 24.17 -42.94 -0.20
N ARG A 244 23.74 -42.20 -1.23
CA ARG A 244 22.38 -42.27 -1.79
C ARG A 244 22.10 -43.65 -2.40
N LEU A 245 20.97 -44.24 -2.05
CA LEU A 245 20.49 -45.52 -2.55
C LEU A 245 19.59 -45.33 -3.77
N GLN A 246 19.70 -46.25 -4.74
CA GLN A 246 18.89 -46.22 -5.98
C GLN A 246 17.52 -46.88 -5.83
N ILE A 247 17.33 -47.64 -4.76
CA ILE A 247 16.10 -48.34 -4.39
C ILE A 247 15.90 -48.18 -2.88
N GLU A 248 14.65 -48.18 -2.45
CA GLU A 248 14.29 -48.15 -1.03
C GLU A 248 14.85 -49.39 -0.32
N PRO A 249 15.50 -49.24 0.85
CA PRO A 249 16.02 -50.36 1.64
C PRO A 249 14.94 -51.24 2.27
#